data_AF-A0A1G2W7I1-F1
#
_entry.id   AF-A0A1G2W7I1-F1
#
_cell.length_a   1.000
_cell.length_b   1.000
_cell.length_c   1.000
_cell.angle_alpha   90.00
_cell.angle_beta   90.00
_cell.angle_gamma   90.00
#
_symmetry.space_group_name_H-M   'P 1'
#
loop_
_entity.id
_entity.type
_entity.pdbx_description
1 polymer ?
#
loop_
_entity_poly.entity_id
_entity_poly.type
_entity_poly.pdbx_seq_one_letter_code
_entity_poly.pdbx_strand_id
1 'polypeptide(L)' 'MNLLSMIFRPGVADAEVRAEIWRLGVRHIGWPLEGALRELSEPNLPMDRAVLLRACVDKLRLEERR' A
#
# COMPACT_ATOMS: atom_id res chain seq x y z
N MET A 1 9.51 -2.43 -20.86
CA MET A 1 8.96 -2.37 -19.48
C MET A 1 10.04 -2.87 -18.55
N ASN A 2 10.54 -2.02 -17.65
CA ASN A 2 11.77 -2.27 -16.89
C ASN A 2 11.41 -2.61 -15.43
N LEU A 3 11.79 -3.80 -14.94
CA LEU A 3 11.47 -4.26 -13.57
C LEU A 3 11.96 -3.31 -12.46
N LEU A 4 12.93 -2.44 -12.77
CA LEU A 4 13.52 -1.50 -11.83
C LEU A 4 12.64 -0.25 -11.55
N SER A 5 11.63 0.05 -12.39
CA SER A 5 10.72 1.18 -12.14
C SER A 5 9.69 0.92 -11.04
N MET A 6 9.65 -0.30 -10.49
CA MET A 6 8.74 -0.67 -9.40
C MET A 6 9.34 -0.39 -8.01
N ILE A 7 10.67 -0.31 -7.91
CA ILE A 7 11.39 -0.19 -6.63
C ILE A 7 11.71 1.28 -6.30
N PHE A 8 11.77 2.14 -7.31
CA PHE A 8 11.98 3.58 -7.17
C PHE A 8 10.75 4.34 -7.67
N ARG A 9 9.68 4.35 -6.86
CA ARG A 9 8.66 5.38 -6.99
C ARG A 9 9.10 6.53 -6.07
N PRO A 10 9.56 7.67 -6.60
CA PRO A 10 9.91 8.81 -5.76
C PRO A 10 8.61 9.34 -5.16
N GLY A 11 8.36 9.11 -3.88
CA GLY A 11 7.21 9.74 -3.21
C GLY A 11 6.87 9.25 -1.82
N VAL A 12 7.10 7.98 -1.48
CA VAL A 12 6.69 7.43 -0.18
C VAL A 12 7.86 6.67 0.45
N ALA A 13 8.25 7.07 1.66
CA ALA A 13 9.34 6.41 2.37
C ALA A 13 8.94 4.99 2.81
N ASP A 14 9.85 4.01 2.76
CA ASP A 14 9.52 2.63 3.19
C ASP A 14 9.03 2.57 4.64
N ALA A 15 9.51 3.46 5.50
CA ALA A 15 9.03 3.62 6.87
C ALA A 15 7.54 4.01 6.92
N GLU A 16 7.09 4.91 6.04
CA GLU A 16 5.69 5.32 5.93
C GLU A 16 4.81 4.15 5.43
N VAL A 17 5.29 3.37 4.46
CA VAL A 17 4.59 2.17 3.97
C VAL A 17 4.40 1.17 5.10
N ARG A 18 5.46 0.85 5.87
CA ARG A 18 5.34 -0.09 7.00
C ARG A 18 4.40 0.43 8.09
N ALA A 19 4.49 1.72 8.42
CA ALA A 19 3.61 2.33 9.40
C ALA A 19 2.14 2.35 8.93
N GLU A 20 1.90 2.54 7.64
CA GLU A 20 0.56 2.45 7.07
C GLU A 20 0.02 1.02 7.06
N ILE A 21 0.82 0.02 6.67
CA ILE A 21 0.42 -1.40 6.73
C ILE A 21 -0.01 -1.78 8.15
N TRP A 22 0.73 -1.34 9.17
CA TRP A 22 0.34 -1.57 10.56
C TRP A 22 -1.01 -0.91 10.90
N ARG A 23 -1.21 0.35 10.49
CA ARG A 23 -2.48 1.06 10.69
C ARG A 23 -3.65 0.41 9.96
N LEU A 24 -3.43 -0.09 8.74
CA LEU A 24 -4.41 -0.87 7.99
C LEU A 24 -4.76 -2.17 8.71
N GLY A 25 -3.76 -2.89 9.24
CA GLY A 25 -3.99 -4.09 10.04
C GLY A 25 -4.87 -3.81 11.26
N VAL A 26 -4.63 -2.69 11.98
CA VAL A 26 -5.49 -2.29 13.11
C VAL A 26 -6.90 -1.92 12.64
N ARG A 27 -7.04 -1.09 11.60
CA ARG A 27 -8.33 -0.58 11.11
C ARG A 27 -9.20 -1.67 10.46
N HIS A 28 -8.57 -2.64 9.81
CA HIS A 28 -9.21 -3.71 9.06
C HIS A 28 -9.04 -5.07 9.74
N ILE A 29 -8.81 -5.08 11.06
CA ILE A 29 -8.91 -6.26 11.93
C ILE A 29 -8.04 -7.44 11.43
N GLY A 30 -6.77 -7.16 11.15
CA GLY A 30 -5.81 -8.15 10.70
C GLY A 30 -5.81 -8.42 9.18
N TRP A 31 -6.63 -7.70 8.41
CA TRP A 31 -6.73 -7.84 6.95
C TRP A 31 -6.18 -6.60 6.22
N PRO A 32 -4.86 -6.32 6.30
CA PRO A 32 -4.30 -5.07 5.77
C PRO A 32 -4.37 -5.00 4.24
N LEU A 33 -4.25 -6.11 3.51
CA LEU A 33 -4.28 -6.12 2.05
C LEU A 33 -5.68 -5.83 1.53
N GLU A 34 -6.68 -6.56 2.02
CA GLU A 34 -8.09 -6.34 1.71
C GLU A 34 -8.53 -4.94 2.13
N GLY A 35 -8.07 -4.49 3.30
CA GLY A 35 -8.31 -3.14 3.80
C GLY A 35 -7.78 -2.05 2.87
N ALA A 36 -6.55 -2.20 2.37
CA ALA A 36 -5.97 -1.27 1.42
C ALA A 36 -6.73 -1.25 0.09
N LEU A 37 -7.13 -2.43 -0.42
CA LEU A 37 -7.92 -2.55 -1.65
C LEU A 37 -9.31 -1.92 -1.50
N ARG A 38 -9.95 -2.09 -0.35
CA ARG A 38 -11.23 -1.45 -0.02
C ARG A 38 -11.09 0.07 -0.01
N GLU A 39 -10.09 0.61 0.70
CA GLU A 39 -9.85 2.06 0.73
C GLU A 39 -9.48 2.62 -0.64
N LEU A 40 -8.79 1.86 -1.49
CA LEU A 40 -8.49 2.26 -2.88
C LEU A 40 -9.72 2.33 -3.78
N SER A 41 -10.81 1.66 -3.41
CA SER A 41 -12.06 1.70 -4.17
C SER A 41 -12.91 2.95 -3.89
N GLU A 42 -12.50 3.79 -2.91
CA GLU A 42 -13.21 5.01 -2.56
C GLU A 42 -13.15 6.05 -3.71
N PRO A 43 -14.29 6.55 -4.20
CA PRO A 43 -14.36 7.35 -5.44
C PRO A 43 -13.69 8.73 -5.33
N ASN A 44 -13.56 9.27 -4.11
CA ASN A 44 -12.98 10.59 -3.86
C ASN A 44 -11.67 10.50 -3.07
N LEU A 45 -10.92 9.41 -3.23
CA LEU A 45 -9.66 9.20 -2.53
C LEU A 45 -8.61 10.24 -2.99
N PRO A 46 -8.00 11.01 -2.06
CA PRO A 46 -6.90 11.90 -2.38
C PRO A 46 -5.74 11.17 -3.07
N MET A 47 -5.10 11.82 -4.04
CA MET A 47 -4.07 11.17 -4.89
C MET A 47 -2.86 10.70 -4.07
N ASP A 48 -2.41 11.49 -3.10
CA ASP A 48 -1.35 11.13 -2.16
C ASP A 48 -1.69 9.87 -1.36
N ARG A 49 -2.93 9.77 -0.88
CA ARG A 49 -3.45 8.58 -0.20
C ARG A 49 -3.48 7.37 -1.14
N ALA A 50 -3.92 7.55 -2.39
CA ALA A 50 -3.93 6.49 -3.38
C ALA A 50 -2.51 5.97 -3.68
N VAL A 51 -1.52 6.86 -3.73
CA VAL A 51 -0.11 6.47 -3.92
C VAL A 51 0.40 5.64 -2.75
N LEU A 52 0.16 6.07 -1.51
CA LEU A 52 0.57 5.34 -0.31
C LEU A 52 -0.11 3.96 -0.21
N LEU A 53 -1.42 3.89 -0.46
CA LEU A 53 -2.16 2.62 -0.42
C LEU A 53 -1.70 1.64 -1.50
N ARG A 54 -1.41 2.10 -2.72
CA ARG A 54 -0.84 1.25 -3.78
C ARG A 54 0.53 0.69 -3.38
N ALA A 55 1.38 1.52 -2.77
CA ALA A 55 2.68 1.05 -2.26
C ALA A 55 2.51 -0.02 -1.16
N CYS A 56 1.50 0.11 -0.30
CA CYS A 56 1.16 -0.90 0.70
C CYS A 56 0.71 -2.22 0.04
N VAL A 57 -0.19 -2.16 -0.95
CA VAL A 57 -0.67 -3.33 -1.70
C VAL A 57 0.48 -4.05 -2.40
N ASP A 58 1.37 -3.31 -3.07
CA ASP A 58 2.51 -3.88 -3.78
C ASP A 58 3.44 -4.64 -2.81
N LYS A 59 3.71 -4.05 -1.63
CA LYS A 59 4.53 -4.68 -0.59
C LYS A 59 3.88 -5.94 0.00
N LEU A 60 2.60 -5.87 0.40
CA LEU A 60 1.87 -7.00 0.97
C LEU A 60 1.80 -8.20 0.00
N ARG A 61 1.52 -7.95 -1.28
CA ARG A 61 1.53 -9.00 -2.31
C ARG A 61 2.92 -9.59 -2.56
N LEU A 62 3.98 -8.83 -2.35
CA LEU A 62 5.35 -9.35 -2.42
C LEU A 62 5.64 -10.27 -1.24
N GLU A 63 5.13 -9.94 -0.05
CA GLU A 63 5.27 -10.74 1.16
C GLU A 63 4.45 -12.04 1.11
N GLU A 64 3.23 -12.04 0.56
CA GLU A 64 2.42 -13.26 0.38
C GLU A 64 3.04 -14.29 -0.59
N ARG A 65 3.92 -13.84 -1.48
CA ARG A 65 4.61 -14.71 -2.45
C ARG A 65 5.91 -15.29 -1.92
N ARG A 66 6.35 -14.90 -0.73
CA ARG A 66 7.55 -15.42 -0.05
C ARG A 66 7.18 -16.54 0.90
#